data_AF-A0A924SJ78-F1
#
_entry.id   AF-A0A924SJ78-F1
#
_cell.length_a   1.000
_cell.length_b   1.000
_cell.length_c   1.000
_cell.angle_alpha   90.00
_cell.angle_beta   90.00
_cell.angle_gamma   90.00
#
_symmetry.space_group_name_H-M   'P 1'
#
loop_
_entity.id
_entity.type
_entity.pdbx_description
1 polymer ?
#
loop_
_entity_poly.entity_id
_entity_poly.type
_entity_poly.pdbx_seq_one_letter_code
_entity_poly.pdbx_strand_id
1 'polypeptide(L)' 'PDGRSLWLTGRYNAAVYQISTLDGHLIRSLHVPLKPHGMCVWPQPGRYSLGHTGNMR' A
#
# COMPACT_ATOMS: atom_id res chain seq x y z
N PRO A 1 -2.79 -7.49 4.34
CA PRO A 1 -3.92 -7.09 3.48
C PRO A 1 -4.77 -8.29 3.12
N ASP A 2 -6.02 -8.20 3.53
CA ASP A 2 -7.15 -9.06 3.21
C ASP A 2 -7.69 -8.86 1.78
N GLY A 3 -7.00 -8.09 0.94
CA GLY A 3 -7.38 -7.80 -0.44
C GLY A 3 -8.50 -6.78 -0.60
N ARG A 4 -9.05 -6.21 0.48
CA ARG A 4 -10.20 -5.28 0.44
C ARG A 4 -9.84 -3.85 0.02
N SER A 5 -8.55 -3.54 -0.01
CA SER A 5 -8.07 -2.22 -0.42
C SER A 5 -6.88 -2.32 -1.36
N LEU A 6 -6.96 -1.55 -2.43
CA LEU A 6 -5.87 -1.26 -3.35
C LEU A 6 -5.18 0.02 -2.88
N TRP A 7 -3.86 -0.03 -2.74
CA TRP A 7 -3.06 1.11 -2.35
C TRP A 7 -2.19 1.56 -3.53
N LEU A 8 -2.21 2.85 -3.87
CA LEU A 8 -1.48 3.42 -5.00
C LEU A 8 -0.79 4.73 -4.64
N THR A 9 0.41 4.95 -5.19
CA THR A 9 1.15 6.21 -5.07
C THR A 9 0.81 7.16 -6.21
N GLY A 10 0.33 8.36 -5.87
CA GLY A 10 0.06 9.45 -6.79
C GLY A 10 1.25 10.39 -6.91
N ARG A 11 2.19 10.08 -7.80
CA ARG A 11 3.42 10.87 -8.05
C ARG A 11 3.14 12.36 -8.24
N TYR A 12 2.16 12.69 -9.08
CA TYR A 12 1.89 14.08 -9.45
C TYR A 12 0.98 14.81 -8.46
N ASN A 13 0.43 14.09 -7.48
CA ASN A 13 -0.49 14.61 -6.48
C ASN A 13 0.11 14.65 -5.07
N ALA A 14 1.38 14.22 -4.90
CA ALA A 14 2.01 14.10 -3.59
C ALA A 14 1.10 13.34 -2.60
N ALA A 15 0.56 12.21 -3.05
CA ALA A 15 -0.48 11.49 -2.33
C ALA A 15 -0.32 9.98 -2.39
N VAL A 16 -0.88 9.29 -1.40
CA VAL A 16 -1.14 7.85 -1.41
C VAL A 16 -2.64 7.64 -1.29
N TYR A 17 -3.19 6.86 -2.21
CA TYR A 17 -4.61 6.55 -2.26
C TYR A 17 -4.86 5.16 -1.68
N GLN A 18 -5.93 5.06 -0.88
CA GLN A 18 -6.55 3.80 -0.52
C GLN A 18 -7.88 3.72 -1.26
N ILE A 19 -8.04 2.71 -2.11
CA ILE A 19 -9.20 2.50 -2.96
C ILE A 19 -9.85 1.18 -2.58
N SER A 20 -11.18 1.17 -2.47
CA SER A 20 -11.96 -0.05 -2.26
C SER A 20 -11.83 -0.97 -3.47
N THR A 21 -11.48 -2.23 -3.25
CA THR A 21 -11.47 -3.23 -4.34
C THR A 21 -12.85 -3.82 -4.64
N LEU A 22 -13.85 -3.50 -3.81
CA LEU A 22 -15.23 -3.97 -4.01
C LEU A 22 -15.94 -3.20 -5.13
N ASP A 23 -15.77 -1.88 -5.15
CA ASP A 23 -16.55 -0.95 -5.98
C ASP A 23 -15.70 0.19 -6.56
N GLY A 24 -14.41 0.27 -6.23
CA GLY A 24 -13.49 1.27 -6.77
C GLY A 24 -13.56 2.65 -6.12
N HIS A 25 -14.36 2.86 -5.08
CA HIS A 25 -14.44 4.19 -4.46
C HIS A 25 -13.15 4.53 -3.69
N LEU A 26 -12.82 5.83 -3.66
CA LEU A 26 -11.69 6.33 -2.88
C LEU A 26 -12.04 6.33 -1.39
N ILE A 27 -11.34 5.51 -0.60
CA ILE A 27 -11.51 5.43 0.85
C ILE A 27 -10.77 6.60 1.51
N ARG A 28 -9.50 6.80 1.14
CA ARG A 28 -8.63 7.84 1.71
C ARG A 28 -7.60 8.34 0.71
N SER A 29 -7.27 9.62 0.84
CA SER A 29 -6.08 10.23 0.23
C SER A 29 -5.18 10.75 1.35
N LEU A 30 -3.96 10.27 1.40
CA LEU A 30 -2.96 10.63 2.40
C LEU A 30 -1.90 11.50 1.72
N HIS A 31 -1.65 12.70 2.23
CA HIS A 31 -0.58 13.53 1.70
C HIS A 31 0.78 12.93 2.05
N VAL A 32 1.63 12.78 1.03
CA VAL A 32 3.02 12.35 1.18
C VAL A 32 3.89 13.35 0.41
N PRO A 33 4.76 14.12 1.10
CA PRO A 33 5.69 15.02 0.45
C PRO A 33 6.58 14.28 -0.56
N LEU A 34 7.04 15.00 -1.60
CA LEU A 34 7.98 14.48 -2.61
C LEU A 34 7.44 13.30 -3.44
N LYS A 35 6.73 13.64 -4.53
CA LYS A 35 6.38 12.80 -5.70
C LYS A 35 6.55 11.28 -5.49
N PRO A 36 5.66 10.59 -4.75
CA PRO A 36 5.86 9.19 -4.38
C PRO A 36 5.83 8.28 -5.62
N HIS A 37 6.79 7.38 -5.70
CA HIS A 37 7.06 6.52 -6.87
C HIS A 37 6.81 5.05 -6.65
N GLY A 38 7.04 4.58 -5.42
CA GLY A 38 6.94 3.19 -5.04
C GLY A 38 6.49 3.10 -3.59
N MET A 39 5.94 1.95 -3.24
CA MET A 39 5.42 1.69 -1.90
C MET A 39 5.73 0.24 -1.55
N CYS A 40 6.12 0.03 -0.30
CA CYS A 40 6.40 -1.27 0.29
C CYS A 40 5.42 -1.53 1.42
N VAL A 41 4.95 -2.77 1.54
CA VAL A 41 4.18 -3.22 2.70
C VAL A 41 5.06 -4.18 3.50
N TRP A 42 5.30 -3.83 4.75
CA TRP A 42 6.12 -4.61 5.67
C TRP A 42 5.41 -4.78 7.03
N PRO A 43 5.45 -5.99 7.64
CA PRO A 43 5.88 -7.27 7.04
C PRO A 43 4.98 -7.68 5.87
N GLN A 44 5.51 -8.57 5.03
CA GLN A 44 4.81 -8.95 3.82
C GLN A 44 3.41 -9.51 4.15
N PRO A 45 2.37 -9.05 3.45
CA PRO A 45 1.03 -9.61 3.47
C PRO A 45 0.94 -11.14 3.59
N GLY A 46 0.47 -11.68 4.71
CA GLY A 46 0.26 -13.12 4.84
C GLY A 46 -0.10 -13.57 6.25
N ARG A 47 -0.63 -14.80 6.38
CA ARG A 47 -0.91 -15.42 7.69
C ARG A 47 0.35 -15.95 8.40
N TYR A 48 1.45 -16.12 7.67
CA TYR A 48 2.68 -16.68 8.21
C TYR A 48 3.81 -15.70 8.00
N SER A 49 4.52 -15.39 9.08
CA SER A 49 5.82 -14.73 9.00
C SER A 49 6.87 -15.77 8.64
N LEU A 50 7.63 -15.55 7.57
CA LEU A 50 8.72 -16.44 7.16
C LEU A 50 10.00 -16.26 8.01
N GLY A 51 9.95 -15.46 9.07
CA GLY A 51 11.03 -15.31 10.06
C GLY A 51 11.31 -13.87 10.47
N HIS A 52 12.06 -13.70 11.57
CA HIS A 52 12.39 -12.41 12.19
C HIS A 52 13.34 -11.52 11.37
N THR A 53 14.06 -12.07 10.38
CA THR A 53 15.16 -11.39 9.68
C THR A 53 14.79 -10.78 8.34
N GLY A 54 13.52 -10.84 7.94
CA GLY A 54 13.07 -10.27 6.68
C GLY A 54 13.72 -10.87 5.43
N ASN A 55 13.83 -12.20 5.39
CA ASN A 55 14.30 -12.94 4.22
C ASN A 55 13.32 -12.72 3.05
N MET A 56 13.67 -11.83 2.13
CA MET A 56 12.97 -11.62 0.86
C MET A 56 13.61 -12.54 -0.19
N ARG A 57 13.03 -13.73 -0.41
CA ARG A 57 13.34 -14.58 -1.55
C ARG A 57 12.11 -14.76 -2.41
#